data_AF-A0A2D7V716-F1
#
_entry.id   AF-A0A2D7V716-F1
#
_cell.length_a   1.000
_cell.length_b   1.000
_cell.length_c   1.000
_cell.angle_alpha   90.00
_cell.angle_beta   90.00
_cell.angle_gamma   90.00
#
_symmetry.space_group_name_H-M   'P 1'
#
loop_
_entity.id
_entity.type
_entity.pdbx_description
1 polymer ?
#
loop_
_entity_poly.entity_id
_entity_poly.type
_entity_poly.pdbx_seq_one_letter_code
_entity_poly.pdbx_strand_id
1 'polypeptide(L)'
;MNGFFVWIPVLLGPILLGTKPNVVIILSDDMGYSDVGCYGGEILTPNLDSLAENGLRFSQFYNTARCCPTRASLLSGLYQHQAGIGL
;
A
#
# COMPACT_ATOMS: atom_id res chain seq x y z
N MET A 1 45.19 -25.06 9.77
CA MET A 1 43.84 -24.79 9.21
C MET A 1 43.23 -23.66 10.03
N ASN A 2 43.64 -22.42 9.74
CA ASN A 2 43.21 -21.25 10.50
C ASN A 2 42.39 -20.38 9.54
N GLY A 3 41.08 -20.36 9.79
CA GLY A 3 40.06 -19.77 8.92
C GLY A 3 40.29 -18.28 8.70
N PHE A 4 40.19 -17.92 7.43
CA PHE A 4 40.39 -16.59 6.88
C PHE A 4 39.32 -15.62 7.38
N PHE A 5 39.78 -14.45 7.79
CA PHE A 5 39.03 -13.26 8.15
C PHE A 5 38.26 -12.76 6.90
N VAL A 6 36.93 -12.71 6.95
CA VAL A 6 36.14 -11.91 6.01
C VAL A 6 35.29 -10.95 6.82
N TRP A 7 35.90 -9.82 7.16
CA TRP A 7 35.18 -8.57 7.35
C TRP A 7 34.45 -8.29 6.03
N ILE A 8 33.12 -8.23 6.06
CA ILE A 8 32.33 -7.67 4.95
C ILE A 8 32.08 -6.20 5.28
N PRO A 9 32.89 -5.25 4.75
CA PRO A 9 32.48 -3.87 4.67
C PRO A 9 31.66 -3.73 3.38
N VAL A 10 30.41 -4.17 3.37
CA VAL A 10 29.48 -3.74 2.32
C VAL A 10 28.92 -2.40 2.77
N LEU A 11 29.73 -1.40 2.44
CA LEU A 11 29.31 -0.18 1.78
C LEU A 11 27.98 0.36 2.32
N LEU A 12 28.12 1.20 3.33
CA LEU A 12 27.42 2.49 3.40
C LEU A 12 27.56 3.19 2.04
N GLY A 13 26.80 2.73 1.04
CA GLY A 13 26.51 3.53 -0.12
C GLY A 13 25.77 4.77 0.38
N PRO A 14 26.02 5.96 -0.17
CA PRO A 14 25.14 7.07 0.08
C PRO A 14 23.74 6.57 -0.30
N ILE A 15 22.82 6.53 0.68
CA ILE A 15 21.41 6.50 0.37
C ILE A 15 21.27 7.71 -0.55
N LEU A 16 21.10 7.45 -1.84
CA LEU A 16 20.71 8.47 -2.79
C LEU A 16 19.47 9.07 -2.14
N LEU A 17 19.62 10.27 -1.57
CA LEU A 17 18.51 11.18 -1.34
C LEU A 17 18.04 11.58 -2.75
N GLY A 18 17.53 10.58 -3.47
CA GLY A 18 16.86 10.71 -4.73
C GLY A 18 15.71 11.66 -4.49
N THR A 19 15.45 12.47 -5.50
CA THR A 19 14.29 13.35 -5.63
C THR A 19 13.11 12.79 -4.84
N LYS A 20 12.62 13.57 -3.86
CA LYS A 20 11.48 13.18 -3.02
C LYS A 20 10.35 12.65 -3.91
N PRO A 21 9.93 11.39 -3.78
CA PRO A 21 8.90 10.84 -4.64
C PRO A 21 7.58 11.56 -4.37
N ASN A 22 6.80 11.77 -5.44
CA ASN A 22 5.42 12.20 -5.30
C ASN A 22 4.59 10.97 -4.89
N VAL A 23 3.79 11.11 -3.83
CA VAL A 23 2.91 10.06 -3.34
C VAL A 23 1.48 10.47 -3.67
N VAL A 24 0.79 9.65 -4.47
CA VAL A 24 -0.63 9.86 -4.84
C VAL A 24 -1.45 8.73 -4.23
N ILE A 25 -2.45 9.09 -3.45
CA ILE A 25 -3.40 8.14 -2.86
C ILE A 25 -4.71 8.26 -3.63
N ILE A 26 -5.10 7.18 -4.32
CA ILE A 26 -6.39 7.08 -5.02
C ILE A 26 -7.30 6.23 -4.15
N LEU A 27 -8.39 6.82 -3.67
CA LEU A 27 -9.41 6.15 -2.86
C LEU A 27 -10.73 6.13 -3.64
N SER A 28 -11.29 4.94 -3.85
CA SER A 28 -12.62 4.75 -4.42
C SER A 28 -13.66 4.59 -3.30
N ASP A 29 -14.85 5.16 -3.45
CA ASP A 29 -15.96 4.99 -2.51
C ASP A 29 -16.84 3.80 -2.96
N ASP A 30 -17.29 2.99 -2.00
CA ASP A 30 -18.16 1.81 -2.18
C ASP A 30 -17.77 0.78 -3.26
N MET A 31 -16.51 0.75 -3.70
CA MET A 31 -16.01 -0.26 -4.64
C MET A 31 -15.85 -1.61 -3.95
N GLY A 32 -16.44 -2.65 -4.53
CA GLY A 32 -16.31 -4.03 -4.09
C GLY A 32 -14.97 -4.65 -4.47
N TYR A 33 -14.51 -5.61 -3.67
CA TYR A 33 -13.25 -6.32 -3.91
C TYR A 33 -13.22 -7.03 -5.27
N SER A 34 -14.36 -7.56 -5.72
CA SER A 34 -14.50 -8.28 -6.99
C SER A 34 -14.91 -7.40 -8.16
N ASP A 35 -14.92 -6.07 -8.02
CA ASP A 35 -15.34 -5.19 -9.13
C ASP A 35 -14.21 -4.93 -10.12
N VAL A 36 -12.95 -5.01 -9.67
CA VAL A 36 -11.77 -4.73 -10.49
C VAL A 36 -11.32 -6.01 -11.21
N GLY A 37 -11.00 -5.89 -12.51
CA GLY A 37 -10.61 -7.00 -13.37
C GLY A 37 -9.47 -7.84 -12.80
N CYS A 38 -8.45 -7.20 -12.22
CA CYS A 38 -7.32 -7.92 -11.61
C CYS A 38 -7.74 -8.84 -10.44
N TYR A 39 -8.85 -8.58 -9.75
CA TYR A 39 -9.39 -9.46 -8.69
C TYR A 39 -10.44 -10.45 -9.19
N GLY A 40 -10.65 -10.55 -10.51
CA GLY A 40 -11.63 -11.44 -11.13
C GLY A 40 -12.97 -10.78 -11.44
N GLY A 41 -13.03 -9.45 -11.45
CA GLY A 41 -14.23 -8.71 -11.83
C GLY A 41 -14.53 -8.75 -13.33
N GLU A 42 -15.81 -8.57 -13.67
CA GLU A 42 -16.29 -8.55 -15.06
C GLU A 42 -16.12 -7.18 -15.73
N ILE A 43 -15.89 -6.13 -14.95
CA ILE A 43 -15.75 -4.77 -15.44
C ILE A 43 -14.34 -4.57 -16.02
N LEU A 44 -14.26 -4.02 -17.23
CA LEU A 44 -13.00 -3.69 -17.88
C LEU A 44 -12.32 -2.52 -17.16
N THR A 45 -11.24 -2.80 -16.42
CA THR A 45 -10.46 -1.81 -15.65
C THR A 45 -8.99 -1.74 -16.08
N PRO A 46 -8.68 -1.50 -17.37
CA PRO A 46 -7.33 -1.70 -17.93
C PRO A 46 -6.24 -0.87 -17.25
N ASN A 47 -6.56 0.34 -16.76
CA ASN A 47 -5.60 1.18 -16.03
C ASN A 47 -5.27 0.62 -14.64
N LEU A 48 -6.25 0.09 -13.92
CA LEU A 48 -6.05 -0.52 -12.61
C LEU A 48 -5.34 -1.87 -12.74
N ASP A 49 -5.64 -2.61 -13.81
CA ASP A 49 -5.00 -3.89 -14.11
C ASP A 49 -3.51 -3.68 -14.44
N SER A 50 -3.19 -2.67 -15.26
CA SER A 50 -1.81 -2.28 -15.54
C SER A 50 -1.05 -1.82 -14.27
N LEU A 51 -1.71 -1.08 -13.38
CA LEU A 51 -1.14 -0.70 -12.07
C LEU A 51 -0.84 -1.93 -11.20
N ALA A 52 -1.72 -2.93 -11.21
CA ALA A 52 -1.54 -4.17 -10.45
C ALA A 52 -0.43 -5.05 -11.02
N GLU A 53 -0.27 -5.13 -12.35
CA GLU A 53 0.80 -5.89 -13.01
C GLU A 53 2.19 -5.28 -12.81
N ASN A 54 2.28 -3.94 -12.83
CA ASN A 54 3.55 -3.21 -12.67
C ASN A 54 3.87 -2.86 -11.20
N GLY A 55 3.08 -3.37 -10.25
CA GLY A 55 3.15 -2.96 -8.86
C GLY A 55 2.96 -4.11 -7.88
N LEU A 56 2.57 -3.75 -6.65
CA LEU A 56 2.20 -4.69 -5.61
C LEU A 56 0.69 -4.70 -5.46
N ARG A 57 0.10 -5.90 -5.42
CA ARG A 57 -1.33 -6.11 -5.18
C ARG A 57 -1.56 -6.84 -3.87
N PHE A 58 -2.45 -6.30 -3.03
CA PHE A 58 -2.84 -6.93 -1.77
C PHE A 58 -4.06 -7.83 -1.96
N SER A 59 -3.97 -9.11 -1.60
CA SER A 59 -5.13 -10.02 -1.56
C SER A 59 -5.95 -9.88 -0.27
N GLN A 60 -5.40 -9.21 0.75
CA GLN A 60 -5.97 -9.06 2.08
C GLN A 60 -5.78 -7.61 2.55
N PHE A 61 -6.70 -6.73 2.17
CA PHE A 61 -6.72 -5.33 2.60
C PHE A 61 -8.09 -5.04 3.24
N TYR A 62 -8.08 -4.62 4.51
CA TYR A 62 -9.29 -4.43 5.31
C TYR A 62 -9.52 -2.95 5.58
N ASN A 63 -10.78 -2.52 5.42
CA ASN A 63 -11.23 -1.19 5.82
C ASN A 63 -12.08 -1.29 7.10
N THR A 64 -12.61 -0.16 7.57
CA THR A 64 -13.47 -0.11 8.78
C THR A 64 -14.95 -0.32 8.46
N ALA A 65 -15.28 -0.96 7.34
CA ALA A 65 -16.63 -1.24 6.81
C ALA A 65 -17.52 -0.03 6.50
N ARG A 66 -17.09 1.20 6.80
CA ARG A 66 -17.83 2.43 6.50
C ARG A 66 -16.90 3.52 6.01
N CYS A 67 -17.45 4.42 5.19
CA CYS A 67 -16.69 5.46 4.51
C CYS A 67 -16.06 6.47 5.49
N CYS A 68 -16.81 6.96 6.49
CA CYS A 68 -16.31 7.90 7.50
C CYS A 68 -15.18 7.34 8.38
N PRO A 69 -15.34 6.21 9.09
CA PRO A 69 -14.27 5.66 9.91
C PRO A 69 -13.05 5.22 9.07
N THR A 70 -13.25 4.80 7.82
CA THR A 70 -12.13 4.38 6.95
C THR A 70 -11.28 5.57 6.57
N ARG A 71 -11.92 6.68 6.18
CA ARG A 71 -11.23 7.94 5.87
C ARG A 71 -10.53 8.51 7.11
N ALA A 72 -11.17 8.43 8.28
CA ALA A 72 -10.56 8.88 9.53
C ALA A 72 -9.27 8.10 9.82
N SER A 73 -9.33 6.76 9.78
CA SER A 73 -8.16 5.92 10.01
C SER A 73 -7.06 6.12 8.96
N LEU A 74 -7.44 6.32 7.69
CA LEU A 74 -6.49 6.58 6.60
C LEU A 74 -5.74 7.91 6.79
N LEU A 75 -6.44 8.97 7.17
CA LEU A 75 -5.85 10.31 7.32
C LEU A 75 -5.05 10.46 8.62
N SER A 76 -5.46 9.82 9.70
CA SER A 76 -4.81 9.94 11.00
C SER A 76 -3.76 8.86 11.28
N GLY A 77 -3.80 7.72 10.56
CA GLY A 77 -2.98 6.55 10.88
C GLY A 77 -3.33 5.89 12.21
N LEU A 78 -4.53 6.15 12.74
CA LEU A 78 -5.02 5.62 14.01
C LEU A 78 -6.26 4.75 13.78
N TYR A 79 -6.63 3.92 14.76
CA TYR A 79 -7.93 3.26 14.70
C TYR A 79 -9.07 4.28 14.85
N GLN A 80 -10.23 4.00 14.24
CA GLN A 80 -11.37 4.91 14.18
C GLN A 80 -11.85 5.37 15.57
N HIS A 81 -11.76 4.51 16.59
CA HIS A 81 -12.08 4.85 17.98
C HIS A 81 -11.12 5.91 18.55
N GLN A 82 -9.83 5.83 18.20
CA GLN A 82 -8.82 6.82 18.62
C GLN A 82 -8.96 8.13 17.82
N ALA A 83 -9.45 8.06 16.59
CA ALA A 83 -9.74 9.21 15.74
C ALA A 83 -11.08 9.92 16.10
N GLY A 84 -11.78 9.46 17.15
CA GLY A 84 -13.04 10.07 17.59
C GLY A 84 -14.26 9.74 16.71
N ILE A 85 -14.12 8.81 15.75
CA ILE A 85 -15.21 8.32 14.90
C ILE A 85 -15.59 6.94 15.42
N GLY A 86 -16.31 6.93 16.54
CA GLY A 86 -16.90 5.72 17.13
C GLY A 86 -18.33 5.53 16.63
N LEU A 87 -18.49 4.62 15.67
CA LEU A 87 -19.76 3.92 15.44
C LEU A 87 -19.64 2.53 16.05
#